data_AF-A0A519TL20-F1
#
_entry.id   AF-A0A519TL20-F1
#
_cell.length_a   1.000
_cell.length_b   1.000
_cell.length_c   1.000
_cell.angle_alpha   90.00
_cell.angle_beta   90.00
_cell.angle_gamma   90.00
#
_symmetry.space_group_name_H-M   'P 1'
#
loop_
_entity.id
_entity.type
_entity.pdbx_description
1 polymer ?
#
loop_
_entity_poly.entity_id
_entity_poly.type
_entity_poly.pdbx_seq_one_letter_code
_entity_poly.pdbx_strand_id
1 'polypeptide(L)'
;LSSKFPLEAVEEIYKGIELACNKFNIDLIGGDTSSSKQGLVISITSIGYADADKVTYRNGAQENDLLCVSGDLGGAYVGLQILEREKLIYLENPQIQPDLEGKDYIIERQLKPEARMDIVALLEDMDIKPTSMIDVSDGLASEILHLAEQSDKGITIYEDKIPLDPMTYETARELGIDPTVCALSGGEDYELLFTISQEDYKKLKHDVDITVIGHVTDKNSGCKMVSKSNNVHELKAQGWNAFNKL
;
A
#
# COMPACT_ATOMS: atom_id res chain seq x y z
N LEU A 1 -10.76 29.33 -0.74
CA LEU A 1 -9.31 29.15 -0.48
C LEU A 1 -8.84 30.12 0.62
N SER A 2 -7.99 29.67 1.53
CA SER A 2 -7.44 30.51 2.63
C SER A 2 -6.33 31.42 2.08
N SER A 3 -6.20 32.64 2.63
CA SER A 3 -5.11 33.58 2.26
C SER A 3 -3.72 33.09 2.64
N LYS A 4 -3.61 31.96 3.35
CA LYS A 4 -2.35 31.30 3.71
C LYS A 4 -1.75 30.48 2.56
N PHE A 5 -2.50 30.18 1.51
CA PHE A 5 -2.00 29.43 0.35
C PHE A 5 -1.76 30.38 -0.82
N PRO A 6 -0.51 30.49 -1.31
CA PRO A 6 -0.21 31.29 -2.49
C PRO A 6 -0.89 30.68 -3.72
N LEU A 7 -1.16 31.53 -4.72
CA LEU A 7 -1.81 31.10 -5.97
C LEU A 7 -1.01 29.98 -6.64
N GLU A 8 0.30 30.13 -6.65
CA GLU A 8 1.26 29.22 -7.24
C GLU A 8 1.14 27.82 -6.62
N ALA A 9 0.94 27.71 -5.30
CA ALA A 9 0.76 26.41 -4.66
C ALA A 9 -0.54 25.70 -5.10
N VAL A 10 -1.60 26.47 -5.35
CA VAL A 10 -2.86 25.92 -5.87
C VAL A 10 -2.68 25.47 -7.32
N GLU A 11 -1.99 26.25 -8.14
CA GLU A 11 -1.67 25.87 -9.52
C GLU A 11 -0.84 24.59 -9.59
N GLU A 12 0.17 24.43 -8.72
CA GLU A 12 0.97 23.20 -8.66
C GLU A 12 0.15 21.97 -8.24
N ILE A 13 -0.79 22.11 -7.30
CA ILE A 13 -1.71 21.01 -6.93
C ILE A 13 -2.54 20.59 -8.16
N TYR A 14 -3.12 21.55 -8.89
CA TYR A 14 -3.91 21.24 -10.08
C TYR A 14 -3.06 20.64 -11.21
N LYS A 15 -1.81 21.08 -11.40
CA LYS A 15 -0.88 20.44 -12.34
C LYS A 15 -0.62 18.99 -11.97
N GLY A 16 -0.45 18.69 -10.67
CA GLY A 16 -0.30 17.32 -10.18
C GLY A 16 -1.54 16.46 -10.44
N ILE A 17 -2.73 17.00 -10.18
CA ILE A 17 -4.01 16.33 -10.48
C ILE A 17 -4.14 16.08 -11.98
N GLU A 18 -3.87 17.08 -12.82
CA GLU A 18 -3.92 16.97 -14.27
C GLU A 18 -2.93 15.92 -14.79
N LEU A 19 -1.71 15.89 -14.25
CA LEU A 19 -0.70 14.87 -14.58
C LEU A 19 -1.21 13.46 -14.27
N ALA A 20 -1.81 13.25 -13.09
CA ALA A 20 -2.39 11.96 -12.71
C ALA A 20 -3.58 11.58 -13.61
N CYS A 21 -4.49 12.52 -13.87
CA CYS A 21 -5.62 12.34 -14.78
C CYS A 21 -5.16 11.93 -16.19
N ASN A 22 -4.15 12.61 -16.74
CA ASN A 22 -3.59 12.28 -18.05
C ASN A 22 -2.93 10.89 -18.07
N LYS A 23 -2.20 10.54 -17.01
CA LYS A 23 -1.54 9.23 -16.90
C LYS A 23 -2.54 8.07 -16.90
N PHE A 24 -3.63 8.21 -16.15
CA PHE A 24 -4.64 7.16 -15.99
C PHE A 24 -5.84 7.30 -16.94
N ASN A 25 -5.80 8.25 -17.87
CA ASN A 25 -6.88 8.56 -18.81
C ASN A 25 -8.23 8.80 -18.10
N ILE A 26 -8.20 9.66 -17.08
CA ILE A 26 -9.35 10.04 -16.25
C ILE A 26 -9.73 11.49 -16.57
N ASP A 27 -11.02 11.74 -16.78
CA ASP A 27 -11.54 13.10 -16.96
C ASP A 27 -11.76 13.80 -15.61
N LEU A 28 -11.15 14.98 -15.42
CA LEU A 28 -11.48 15.88 -14.31
C LEU A 28 -12.74 16.71 -14.66
N ILE A 29 -13.91 16.21 -14.25
CA ILE A 29 -15.20 16.77 -14.66
C ILE A 29 -15.75 17.89 -13.76
N GLY A 30 -15.11 18.19 -12.64
CA GLY A 30 -15.51 19.31 -11.77
C GLY A 30 -15.00 19.22 -10.34
N GLY A 31 -15.46 20.17 -9.51
CA GLY A 31 -15.15 20.31 -8.09
C GLY A 31 -15.68 21.62 -7.54
N ASP A 32 -15.58 21.81 -6.23
CA ASP A 32 -15.86 23.09 -5.56
C ASP A 32 -14.73 23.42 -4.58
N THR A 33 -14.58 24.69 -4.21
CA THR A 33 -13.61 25.11 -3.21
C THR A 33 -14.28 25.91 -2.10
N SER A 34 -13.91 25.61 -0.86
CA SER A 34 -14.37 26.35 0.32
C SER A 34 -13.19 26.90 1.12
N SER A 35 -13.43 27.94 1.92
CA SER A 35 -12.43 28.48 2.84
C SER A 35 -12.36 27.64 4.11
N SER A 36 -11.17 27.18 4.49
CA SER A 36 -10.93 26.48 5.76
C SER A 36 -9.99 27.29 6.65
N LYS A 37 -10.27 27.28 7.96
CA LYS A 37 -9.39 27.86 8.99
C LYS A 37 -8.33 26.88 9.48
N GLN A 38 -8.53 25.58 9.27
CA GLN A 38 -7.71 24.49 9.84
C GLN A 38 -6.52 24.12 8.95
N GLY A 39 -6.59 24.39 7.64
CA GLY A 39 -5.54 24.05 6.69
C GLY A 39 -6.09 23.75 5.30
N LEU A 40 -5.26 23.12 4.47
CA LEU A 40 -5.67 22.56 3.19
C LEU A 40 -6.37 21.23 3.45
N VAL A 41 -7.55 21.06 2.88
CA VAL A 41 -8.29 19.79 2.88
C VAL A 41 -8.61 19.49 1.44
N ILE A 42 -8.20 18.30 0.98
CA ILE A 42 -8.46 17.81 -0.37
C ILE A 42 -9.42 16.63 -0.22
N SER A 43 -10.56 16.70 -0.89
CA SER A 43 -11.53 15.62 -0.95
C SER A 43 -11.78 15.29 -2.42
N ILE A 44 -11.53 14.03 -2.77
CA ILE A 44 -11.58 13.55 -4.15
C ILE A 44 -12.69 12.51 -4.23
N THR A 45 -13.49 12.57 -5.30
CA THR A 45 -14.43 11.51 -5.68
C THR A 45 -13.98 10.96 -7.03
N SER A 46 -13.79 9.65 -7.11
CA SER A 46 -13.52 8.94 -8.36
C SER A 46 -14.70 8.03 -8.70
N ILE A 47 -15.05 7.97 -9.99
CA ILE A 47 -16.15 7.14 -10.50
C ILE A 47 -15.60 6.34 -11.69
N GLY A 48 -15.68 5.02 -11.60
CA GLY A 48 -15.27 4.10 -12.65
C GLY A 48 -16.38 3.11 -12.99
N TYR A 49 -16.17 2.35 -14.07
CA TYR A 49 -17.04 1.26 -14.49
C TYR A 49 -16.18 0.04 -14.84
N ALA A 50 -16.76 -1.15 -14.68
CA ALA A 50 -16.14 -2.41 -15.04
C ALA A 50 -17.23 -3.40 -15.43
N ASP A 51 -16.88 -4.38 -16.26
CA ASP A 51 -17.78 -5.50 -16.54
C ASP A 51 -18.01 -6.30 -15.26
N ALA A 52 -19.27 -6.62 -14.96
CA ALA A 52 -19.65 -7.20 -13.67
C ALA A 52 -18.94 -8.55 -13.38
N ASP A 53 -18.65 -9.32 -14.43
CA ASP A 53 -17.92 -10.59 -14.37
C ASP A 53 -16.40 -10.42 -14.26
N LYS A 54 -15.86 -9.22 -14.50
CA LYS A 54 -14.43 -8.89 -14.29
C LYS A 54 -14.14 -8.30 -12.92
N VAL A 55 -15.16 -7.87 -12.17
CA VAL A 55 -14.96 -7.33 -10.82
C VAL A 55 -14.48 -8.44 -9.88
N THR A 56 -13.38 -8.15 -9.18
CA THR A 56 -12.86 -8.96 -8.08
C THR A 56 -13.23 -8.31 -6.76
N TYR A 57 -13.90 -9.07 -5.89
CA TYR A 57 -14.31 -8.63 -4.57
C TYR A 57 -13.36 -9.18 -3.48
N ARG A 58 -13.43 -8.64 -2.28
CA ARG A 58 -12.62 -9.07 -1.12
C ARG A 58 -13.06 -10.39 -0.49
N ASN A 59 -14.22 -10.93 -0.88
CA ASN A 59 -14.90 -12.05 -0.21
C ASN A 59 -14.87 -13.37 -0.98
N GLY A 60 -14.03 -13.49 -2.01
CA GLY A 60 -13.99 -14.69 -2.86
C GLY A 60 -12.86 -15.67 -2.55
N ALA A 61 -12.02 -15.42 -1.53
CA ALA A 61 -10.87 -16.27 -1.23
C ALA A 61 -11.31 -17.70 -0.85
N GLN A 62 -10.66 -18.70 -1.44
CA GLN A 62 -10.94 -20.12 -1.20
C GLN A 62 -9.78 -20.81 -0.47
N GLU A 63 -10.07 -21.91 0.21
CA GLU A 63 -9.03 -22.69 0.88
C GLU A 63 -7.97 -23.17 -0.12
N ASN A 64 -6.71 -23.02 0.29
CA ASN A 64 -5.52 -23.34 -0.50
C ASN A 64 -5.22 -22.38 -1.67
N ASP A 65 -5.99 -21.30 -1.83
CA ASP A 65 -5.57 -20.19 -2.69
C ASP A 65 -4.22 -19.65 -2.20
N LEU A 66 -3.40 -19.21 -3.15
CA LEU A 66 -2.14 -18.55 -2.86
C LEU A 66 -2.41 -17.07 -2.57
N LEU A 67 -1.75 -16.53 -1.56
CA LEU A 67 -1.78 -15.09 -1.26
C LEU A 67 -0.58 -14.42 -1.93
N CYS A 68 -0.88 -13.44 -2.77
CA CYS A 68 0.07 -12.69 -3.57
C CYS A 68 0.04 -11.22 -3.20
N VAL A 69 1.19 -10.55 -3.31
CA VAL A 69 1.29 -9.09 -3.22
C VAL A 69 2.11 -8.57 -4.40
N SER A 70 1.74 -7.40 -4.93
CA SER A 70 2.55 -6.70 -5.92
C SER A 70 3.67 -5.87 -5.28
N GLY A 71 4.75 -5.63 -6.02
CA GLY A 71 5.85 -4.77 -5.63
C GLY A 71 6.52 -5.16 -4.31
N ASP A 72 7.17 -4.20 -3.68
CA ASP A 72 7.69 -4.29 -2.32
C ASP A 72 6.84 -3.48 -1.33
N LEU A 73 7.04 -3.72 -0.03
CA LEU A 73 6.24 -3.12 1.03
C LEU A 73 7.10 -2.36 2.05
N GLY A 74 6.45 -1.52 2.84
CA GLY A 74 7.04 -0.74 3.92
C GLY A 74 7.81 0.50 3.47
N GLY A 75 7.98 0.71 2.15
CA GLY A 75 8.73 1.83 1.59
C GLY A 75 8.10 3.17 1.96
N ALA A 76 6.77 3.28 1.84
CA ALA A 76 6.02 4.48 2.18
C ALA A 76 6.22 4.87 3.66
N TYR A 77 5.98 3.92 4.58
CA TYR A 77 6.17 4.16 6.01
C TYR A 77 7.61 4.58 6.38
N VAL A 78 8.63 3.94 5.81
CA VAL A 78 10.03 4.32 6.06
C VAL A 78 10.33 5.70 5.49
N GLY A 79 9.80 6.04 4.31
CA GLY A 79 9.85 7.39 3.74
C GLY A 79 9.24 8.43 4.67
N LEU A 80 8.07 8.15 5.24
CA LEU A 80 7.44 9.01 6.24
C LEU A 80 8.33 9.23 7.48
N GLN A 81 8.99 8.18 7.97
CA GLN A 81 9.90 8.32 9.12
C GLN A 81 11.08 9.25 8.84
N ILE A 82 11.63 9.21 7.62
CA ILE A 82 12.66 10.18 7.21
C ILE A 82 12.08 11.59 7.17
N LEU A 83 10.94 11.78 6.51
CA LEU A 83 10.32 13.10 6.37
C LEU A 83 10.02 13.74 7.74
N GLU A 84 9.51 12.96 8.70
CA GLU A 84 9.26 13.44 10.06
C GLU A 84 10.56 13.72 10.82
N ARG A 85 11.60 12.89 10.68
CA ARG A 85 12.92 13.15 11.28
C ARG A 85 13.51 14.47 10.76
N GLU A 86 13.55 14.66 9.46
CA GLU A 86 14.12 15.86 8.84
C GLU A 86 13.30 17.11 9.17
N LYS A 87 11.97 16.98 9.24
CA LYS A 87 11.08 18.05 9.70
C LYS A 87 11.38 18.47 11.14
N LEU A 88 11.65 17.53 12.04
CA LEU A 88 12.04 17.86 13.42
C LEU A 88 13.36 18.63 13.45
N ILE A 89 14.36 18.20 12.69
CA ILE A 89 15.66 18.89 12.58
C ILE A 89 15.47 20.32 12.05
N TYR A 90 14.68 20.50 10.99
CA TYR A 90 14.39 21.81 10.42
C TYR A 90 13.65 22.73 11.40
N LEU A 91 12.70 22.19 12.17
CA LEU A 91 11.98 22.96 13.19
C LEU A 91 12.88 23.38 14.36
N GLU A 92 13.87 22.56 14.73
CA GLU A 92 14.88 22.91 15.74
C GLU A 92 15.86 23.97 15.22
N ASN A 93 16.27 23.87 13.96
CA ASN A 93 17.18 24.84 13.33
C ASN A 93 16.85 25.06 11.84
N PRO A 94 16.08 26.13 11.51
CA PRO A 94 15.66 26.41 10.13
C PRO A 94 16.78 26.76 9.15
N GLN A 95 18.03 26.89 9.62
CA GLN A 95 19.20 27.09 8.76
C GLN A 95 19.78 25.78 8.23
N ILE A 96 19.40 24.64 8.81
CA ILE A 96 19.78 23.31 8.34
C ILE A 96 18.76 22.89 7.29
N GLN A 97 19.24 22.58 6.08
CA GLN A 97 18.38 21.99 5.06
C GLN A 97 18.19 20.50 5.35
N PRO A 98 16.95 19.99 5.27
CA PRO A 98 16.66 18.56 5.25
C PRO A 98 17.58 17.82 4.27
N ASP A 99 18.20 16.74 4.73
CA ASP A 99 19.01 15.87 3.87
C ASP A 99 18.21 14.61 3.51
N LEU A 100 17.79 14.55 2.26
CA LEU A 100 17.06 13.42 1.68
C LEU A 100 17.90 12.66 0.65
N GLU A 101 19.19 13.01 0.49
CA GLU A 101 20.04 12.50 -0.57
C GLU A 101 20.20 10.97 -0.47
N GLY A 102 20.04 10.28 -1.59
CA GLY A 102 20.17 8.82 -1.67
C GLY A 102 19.00 8.05 -1.06
N LYS A 103 17.92 8.73 -0.67
CA LYS A 103 16.66 8.11 -0.17
C LYS A 103 15.48 8.37 -1.11
N ASP A 104 15.74 8.79 -2.34
CA ASP A 104 14.73 9.21 -3.32
C ASP A 104 13.61 8.18 -3.50
N TYR A 105 13.96 6.88 -3.60
CA TYR A 105 12.99 5.81 -3.82
C TYR A 105 11.90 5.76 -2.74
N ILE A 106 12.29 5.64 -1.47
CA ILE A 106 11.34 5.53 -0.35
C ILE A 106 10.60 6.84 -0.08
N ILE A 107 11.20 8.00 -0.39
CA ILE A 107 10.53 9.29 -0.33
C ILE A 107 9.46 9.40 -1.42
N GLU A 108 9.76 8.95 -2.65
CA GLU A 108 8.80 8.92 -3.74
C GLU A 108 7.64 7.96 -3.44
N ARG A 109 7.91 6.79 -2.85
CA ARG A 109 6.88 5.83 -2.39
C ARG A 109 5.85 6.48 -1.46
N GLN A 110 6.28 7.39 -0.57
CA GLN A 110 5.38 8.10 0.35
C GLN A 110 4.68 9.30 -0.31
N LEU A 111 5.39 10.10 -1.12
CA LEU A 111 4.88 11.39 -1.61
C LEU A 111 4.15 11.29 -2.95
N LYS A 112 4.45 10.26 -3.73
CA LYS A 112 3.92 10.06 -5.08
C LYS A 112 3.75 8.56 -5.38
N PRO A 113 2.91 7.86 -4.61
CA PRO A 113 2.59 6.46 -4.89
C PRO A 113 1.92 6.32 -6.26
N GLU A 114 2.16 5.19 -6.93
CA GLU A 114 1.57 4.89 -8.23
C GLU A 114 0.51 3.79 -8.12
N ALA A 115 -0.70 4.05 -8.64
CA ALA A 115 -1.75 3.04 -8.70
C ALA A 115 -1.33 1.88 -9.62
N ARG A 116 -1.46 0.64 -9.13
CA ARG A 116 -1.00 -0.59 -9.81
C ARG A 116 -1.92 -1.07 -10.95
N MET A 117 -2.31 -0.16 -11.85
CA MET A 117 -3.10 -0.49 -13.05
C MET A 117 -2.33 -1.41 -14.02
N ASP A 118 -1.00 -1.36 -13.97
CA ASP A 118 -0.09 -2.28 -14.65
C ASP A 118 -0.34 -3.74 -14.24
N ILE A 119 -0.49 -4.00 -12.94
CA ILE A 119 -0.76 -5.34 -12.41
C ILE A 119 -2.15 -5.83 -12.81
N VAL A 120 -3.15 -4.95 -12.83
CA VAL A 120 -4.49 -5.31 -13.30
C VAL A 120 -4.46 -5.75 -14.77
N ALA A 121 -3.79 -4.99 -15.63
CA ALA A 121 -3.63 -5.33 -17.05
C ALA A 121 -2.82 -6.62 -17.24
N LEU A 122 -1.75 -6.79 -16.46
CA LEU A 122 -0.92 -8.01 -16.47
C LEU A 122 -1.74 -9.26 -16.12
N LEU A 123 -2.57 -9.20 -15.07
CA LEU A 123 -3.43 -10.31 -14.67
C LEU A 123 -4.44 -10.66 -15.78
N GLU A 124 -5.00 -9.65 -16.45
CA GLU A 124 -5.90 -9.85 -17.60
C GLU A 124 -5.18 -10.51 -18.79
N ASP A 125 -3.99 -10.04 -19.15
CA ASP A 125 -3.16 -10.60 -20.24
C ASP A 125 -2.76 -12.06 -19.98
N MET A 126 -2.63 -12.43 -18.70
CA MET A 126 -2.31 -13.79 -18.27
C MET A 126 -3.55 -14.68 -18.14
N ASP A 127 -4.75 -14.16 -18.39
CA ASP A 127 -6.02 -14.84 -18.15
C ASP A 127 -6.11 -15.35 -16.69
N ILE A 128 -5.71 -14.50 -15.74
CA ILE A 128 -5.80 -14.74 -14.30
C ILE A 128 -6.87 -13.81 -13.74
N LYS A 129 -7.94 -14.41 -13.21
CA LYS A 129 -8.89 -13.68 -12.38
C LYS A 129 -8.60 -14.00 -10.91
N PRO A 130 -8.14 -13.03 -10.11
CA PRO A 130 -7.96 -13.24 -8.69
C PRO A 130 -9.28 -13.63 -8.02
N THR A 131 -9.21 -14.52 -7.04
CA THR A 131 -10.38 -14.96 -6.27
C THR A 131 -10.78 -13.91 -5.24
N SER A 132 -9.82 -13.15 -4.71
CA SER A 132 -10.09 -11.93 -3.94
C SER A 132 -8.98 -10.89 -4.12
N MET A 133 -9.27 -9.61 -3.88
CA MET A 133 -8.30 -8.51 -4.05
C MET A 133 -8.64 -7.31 -3.16
N ILE A 134 -7.60 -6.63 -2.68
CA ILE A 134 -7.62 -5.38 -1.93
C ILE A 134 -6.30 -4.61 -2.17
N ASP A 135 -6.28 -3.30 -1.97
CA ASP A 135 -5.07 -2.48 -1.94
C ASP A 135 -4.45 -2.42 -0.52
N VAL A 136 -3.13 -2.25 -0.43
CA VAL A 136 -2.38 -2.14 0.83
C VAL A 136 -2.32 -0.68 1.27
N SER A 137 -3.36 -0.23 1.97
CA SER A 137 -3.49 1.15 2.46
C SER A 137 -3.19 1.30 3.96
N ASP A 138 -3.65 0.39 4.82
CA ASP A 138 -3.44 0.50 6.28
C ASP A 138 -2.31 -0.42 6.80
N GLY A 139 -1.68 -1.14 5.88
CA GLY A 139 -0.57 -2.07 6.11
C GLY A 139 -0.97 -3.52 5.91
N LEU A 140 0.00 -4.35 5.52
CA LEU A 140 -0.24 -5.72 5.04
C LEU A 140 -1.05 -6.57 6.04
N ALA A 141 -0.78 -6.45 7.34
CA ALA A 141 -1.49 -7.21 8.36
C ALA A 141 -2.98 -6.83 8.43
N SER A 142 -3.31 -5.54 8.26
CA SER A 142 -4.69 -5.05 8.26
C SER A 142 -5.48 -5.64 7.09
N GLU A 143 -4.90 -5.56 5.88
CA GLU A 143 -5.59 -6.01 4.68
C GLU A 143 -5.74 -7.53 4.60
N ILE A 144 -4.77 -8.28 5.13
CA ILE A 144 -4.90 -9.73 5.31
C ILE A 144 -6.09 -10.06 6.21
N LEU A 145 -6.25 -9.34 7.32
CA LEU A 145 -7.38 -9.56 8.23
C LEU A 145 -8.71 -9.20 7.56
N HIS A 146 -8.75 -8.14 6.76
CA HIS A 146 -9.95 -7.80 5.98
C HIS A 146 -10.32 -8.86 4.94
N LEU A 147 -9.36 -9.36 4.15
CA LEU A 147 -9.62 -10.44 3.19
C LEU A 147 -10.08 -11.73 3.90
N ALA A 148 -9.42 -12.09 5.00
CA ALA A 148 -9.76 -13.27 5.79
C ALA A 148 -11.16 -13.17 6.39
N GLU A 149 -11.51 -12.04 7.01
CA GLU A 149 -12.82 -11.81 7.61
C GLU A 149 -13.93 -11.84 6.55
N GLN A 150 -13.75 -11.11 5.44
CA GLN A 150 -14.78 -10.99 4.41
C GLN A 150 -14.97 -12.29 3.61
N SER A 151 -13.94 -13.12 3.51
CA SER A 151 -14.02 -14.44 2.86
C SER A 151 -14.38 -15.58 3.82
N ASP A 152 -14.50 -15.32 5.12
CA ASP A 152 -14.73 -16.34 6.15
C ASP A 152 -13.62 -17.42 6.21
N LYS A 153 -12.35 -17.01 6.11
CA LYS A 153 -11.17 -17.89 6.04
C LYS A 153 -10.08 -17.51 7.04
N GLY A 154 -9.08 -18.38 7.18
CA GLY A 154 -7.80 -18.08 7.83
C GLY A 154 -6.72 -17.83 6.78
N ILE A 155 -5.61 -17.20 7.14
CA ILE A 155 -4.50 -16.93 6.20
C ILE A 155 -3.17 -17.18 6.91
N THR A 156 -2.26 -17.90 6.26
CA THR A 156 -0.88 -18.08 6.75
C THR A 156 0.10 -17.43 5.79
N ILE A 157 0.91 -16.50 6.30
CA ILE A 157 2.02 -15.87 5.56
C ILE A 157 3.38 -16.28 6.12
N TYR A 158 4.42 -16.06 5.33
CA TYR A 158 5.80 -16.38 5.68
C TYR A 158 6.64 -15.10 5.66
N GLU A 159 7.30 -14.82 6.79
CA GLU A 159 8.10 -13.61 6.99
C GLU A 159 9.23 -13.48 5.96
N ASP A 160 9.87 -14.59 5.60
CA ASP A 160 10.97 -14.64 4.63
C ASP A 160 10.53 -14.37 3.18
N LYS A 161 9.22 -14.37 2.91
CA LYS A 161 8.65 -14.11 1.58
C LYS A 161 8.11 -12.71 1.41
N ILE A 162 8.01 -11.90 2.46
CA ILE A 162 7.51 -10.54 2.35
C ILE A 162 8.51 -9.71 1.51
N PRO A 163 8.09 -9.16 0.36
CA PRO A 163 9.00 -8.41 -0.49
C PRO A 163 9.31 -7.05 0.13
N LEU A 164 10.60 -6.74 0.24
CA LEU A 164 11.12 -5.48 0.77
C LEU A 164 12.21 -5.00 -0.19
N ASP A 165 12.15 -3.75 -0.61
CA ASP A 165 13.25 -3.13 -1.36
C ASP A 165 14.51 -3.02 -0.45
N PRO A 166 15.73 -3.24 -0.98
CA PRO A 166 16.96 -3.10 -0.21
C PRO A 166 17.11 -1.76 0.50
N MET A 167 16.71 -0.64 -0.13
CA MET A 167 16.77 0.68 0.48
C MET A 167 15.80 0.80 1.64
N THR A 168 14.58 0.27 1.50
CA THR A 168 13.59 0.18 2.59
C THR A 168 14.16 -0.62 3.76
N TYR A 169 14.75 -1.78 3.49
CA TYR A 169 15.33 -2.66 4.50
C TYR A 169 16.49 -1.98 5.26
N GLU A 170 17.47 -1.45 4.54
CA GLU A 170 18.66 -0.83 5.11
C GLU A 170 18.29 0.42 5.93
N THR A 171 17.42 1.26 5.38
CA THR A 171 17.00 2.50 6.06
C THR A 171 16.19 2.21 7.33
N ALA A 172 15.27 1.23 7.30
CA ALA A 172 14.54 0.84 8.51
C ALA A 172 15.51 0.39 9.61
N ARG A 173 16.54 -0.38 9.25
CA ARG A 173 17.60 -0.81 10.18
C ARG A 173 18.42 0.35 10.73
N GLU A 174 18.77 1.33 9.90
CA GLU A 174 19.45 2.57 10.32
C GLU A 174 18.63 3.36 11.35
N LEU A 175 17.30 3.39 11.17
CA LEU A 175 16.36 4.02 12.11
C LEU A 175 16.08 3.17 13.36
N GLY A 176 16.62 1.95 13.44
CA GLY A 176 16.37 1.03 14.56
C GLY A 176 14.99 0.39 14.55
N ILE A 177 14.30 0.39 13.40
CA ILE A 177 12.98 -0.20 13.19
C ILE A 177 13.15 -1.56 12.52
N ASP A 178 12.34 -2.55 12.92
CA ASP A 178 12.32 -3.84 12.24
C ASP A 178 11.67 -3.69 10.84
N PRO A 179 12.37 -4.02 9.75
CA PRO A 179 11.82 -3.92 8.39
C PRO A 179 10.52 -4.71 8.18
N THR A 180 10.38 -5.85 8.85
CA THR A 180 9.15 -6.66 8.78
C THR A 180 7.98 -5.89 9.38
N VAL A 181 8.21 -5.14 10.47
CA VAL A 181 7.17 -4.30 11.10
C VAL A 181 6.76 -3.16 10.17
N CYS A 182 7.71 -2.58 9.43
CA CYS A 182 7.40 -1.56 8.42
C CYS A 182 6.45 -2.11 7.33
N ALA A 183 6.63 -3.34 6.85
CA ALA A 183 5.71 -3.91 5.86
C ALA A 183 4.36 -4.35 6.44
N LEU A 184 4.34 -4.89 7.66
CA LEU A 184 3.12 -5.39 8.28
C LEU A 184 2.18 -4.29 8.77
N SER A 185 2.76 -3.23 9.33
CA SER A 185 2.01 -2.16 10.01
C SER A 185 2.20 -0.79 9.35
N GLY A 186 3.14 -0.65 8.43
CA GLY A 186 3.26 0.55 7.60
C GLY A 186 2.20 0.51 6.50
N GLY A 187 1.41 1.57 6.43
CA GLY A 187 0.40 1.77 5.38
C GLY A 187 0.94 2.57 4.20
N GLU A 188 0.01 2.94 3.33
CA GLU A 188 0.21 3.84 2.18
C GLU A 188 1.19 3.32 1.11
N ASP A 189 1.42 2.00 1.05
CA ASP A 189 2.19 1.39 -0.04
C ASP A 189 1.40 1.35 -1.36
N TYR A 190 0.07 1.27 -1.30
CA TYR A 190 -0.84 1.21 -2.47
C TYR A 190 -0.55 0.07 -3.46
N GLU A 191 0.13 -0.96 -2.97
CA GLU A 191 0.30 -2.23 -3.67
C GLU A 191 -0.99 -3.06 -3.63
N LEU A 192 -1.12 -4.07 -4.49
CA LEU A 192 -2.27 -4.97 -4.52
C LEU A 192 -1.97 -6.24 -3.73
N LEU A 193 -2.86 -6.57 -2.79
CA LEU A 193 -2.92 -7.85 -2.09
C LEU A 193 -4.09 -8.66 -2.66
N PHE A 194 -3.82 -9.85 -3.16
CA PHE A 194 -4.86 -10.66 -3.80
C PHE A 194 -4.60 -12.16 -3.65
N THR A 195 -5.63 -12.95 -3.93
CA THR A 195 -5.57 -14.40 -3.89
C THR A 195 -5.79 -15.00 -5.28
N ILE A 196 -5.08 -16.08 -5.58
CA ILE A 196 -5.23 -16.83 -6.84
C ILE A 196 -5.36 -18.32 -6.57
N SER A 197 -5.97 -19.03 -7.52
CA SER A 197 -6.01 -20.49 -7.50
C SER A 197 -4.59 -21.08 -7.65
N GLN A 198 -4.38 -22.31 -7.17
CA GLN A 198 -3.11 -23.02 -7.40
C GLN A 198 -2.85 -23.33 -8.88
N GLU A 199 -3.89 -23.41 -9.70
CA GLU A 199 -3.77 -23.67 -11.13
C GLU A 199 -3.13 -22.48 -11.85
N ASP A 200 -3.50 -21.26 -11.44
CA ASP A 200 -2.99 -20.01 -12.02
C ASP A 200 -1.56 -19.69 -11.60
N TYR A 201 -1.05 -20.31 -10.52
CA TYR A 201 0.33 -20.13 -10.09
C TYR A 201 1.36 -20.41 -11.21
N LYS A 202 1.06 -21.37 -12.09
CA LYS A 202 1.96 -21.72 -13.20
C LYS A 202 2.14 -20.59 -14.20
N LYS A 203 1.12 -19.76 -14.36
CA LYS A 203 1.15 -18.56 -15.22
C LYS A 203 1.99 -17.48 -14.51
N LEU A 204 1.80 -17.32 -13.21
CA LEU A 204 2.38 -16.22 -12.40
C LEU A 204 3.85 -16.42 -11.99
N LYS A 205 4.34 -17.65 -11.85
CA LYS A 205 5.63 -18.00 -11.22
C LYS A 205 6.91 -17.34 -11.80
N HIS A 206 6.83 -16.70 -12.96
CA HIS A 206 7.97 -16.05 -13.62
C HIS A 206 7.90 -14.53 -13.56
N ASP A 207 6.83 -13.99 -13.00
CA ASP A 207 6.70 -12.56 -12.81
C ASP A 207 7.56 -12.09 -11.62
N VAL A 208 8.24 -10.97 -11.81
CA VAL A 208 9.15 -10.40 -10.80
C VAL A 208 8.47 -9.38 -9.90
N ASP A 209 7.31 -8.86 -10.33
CA ASP A 209 6.58 -7.82 -9.63
C ASP A 209 5.47 -8.38 -8.73
N ILE A 210 5.23 -9.71 -8.76
CA ILE A 210 4.25 -10.37 -7.89
C ILE A 210 4.92 -11.46 -7.06
N THR A 211 4.80 -11.34 -5.74
CA THR A 211 5.37 -12.28 -4.78
C THR A 211 4.29 -13.08 -4.07
N VAL A 212 4.41 -14.42 -4.07
CA VAL A 212 3.57 -15.30 -3.24
C VAL A 212 4.09 -15.29 -1.82
N ILE A 213 3.37 -14.64 -0.91
CA ILE A 213 3.76 -14.45 0.50
C ILE A 213 3.12 -15.47 1.44
N GLY A 214 2.10 -16.19 1.00
CA GLY A 214 1.31 -17.05 1.87
C GLY A 214 0.24 -17.86 1.14
N HIS A 215 -0.71 -18.36 1.91
CA HIS A 215 -1.87 -19.10 1.40
C HIS A 215 -3.06 -18.99 2.34
N VAL A 216 -4.24 -19.18 1.77
CA VAL A 216 -5.52 -19.21 2.47
C VAL A 216 -5.73 -20.59 3.10
N THR A 217 -6.27 -20.58 4.32
CA THR A 217 -6.47 -21.76 5.18
C THR A 217 -7.89 -21.78 5.72
N ASP A 218 -8.27 -22.88 6.37
CA ASP A 218 -9.54 -22.97 7.09
C ASP A 218 -9.67 -21.87 8.16
N LYS A 219 -10.87 -21.33 8.34
CA LYS A 219 -11.16 -20.25 9.30
C LYS A 219 -10.66 -20.56 10.71
N ASN A 220 -10.80 -21.81 11.16
CA ASN A 220 -10.40 -22.21 12.51
C ASN A 220 -8.88 -22.18 12.71
N SER A 221 -8.11 -22.10 11.63
CA SER A 221 -6.67 -21.88 11.69
C SER A 221 -6.31 -20.44 12.03
N GLY A 222 -7.22 -19.48 11.86
CA GLY A 222 -6.96 -18.05 12.09
C GLY A 222 -5.91 -17.46 11.13
N CYS A 223 -5.53 -16.20 11.37
CA CYS A 223 -4.50 -15.51 10.60
C CYS A 223 -3.15 -15.57 11.32
N LYS A 224 -2.10 -16.04 10.63
CA LYS A 224 -0.80 -16.37 11.21
C LYS A 224 0.36 -15.94 10.33
N MET A 225 1.48 -15.65 10.97
CA MET A 225 2.78 -15.46 10.32
C MET A 225 3.76 -16.51 10.83
N VAL A 226 4.46 -17.16 9.90
CA VAL A 226 5.59 -18.03 10.20
C VAL A 226 6.87 -17.20 10.07
N SER A 227 7.60 -17.06 11.18
CA SER A 227 8.86 -16.32 11.22
C SER A 227 10.01 -17.08 10.53
N LYS A 228 11.12 -16.39 10.27
CA LYS A 228 12.37 -17.00 9.77
C LYS A 228 12.92 -18.14 10.65
N SER A 229 12.57 -18.12 11.94
CA SER A 229 12.93 -19.16 12.91
C SER A 229 11.90 -20.30 13.01
N ASN A 230 10.91 -20.35 12.11
CA ASN A 230 9.76 -21.27 12.11
C ASN A 230 8.83 -21.15 13.33
N ASN A 231 8.92 -20.06 14.09
CA ASN A 231 7.93 -19.77 15.13
C ASN A 231 6.66 -19.21 14.49
N VAL A 232 5.50 -19.67 14.96
CA VAL A 232 4.19 -19.23 14.50
C VAL A 232 3.67 -18.12 15.42
N HIS A 233 3.34 -16.98 14.82
CA HIS A 233 2.77 -15.83 15.50
C HIS A 233 1.36 -15.55 14.95
N GLU A 234 0.44 -15.16 15.83
CA GLU A 234 -0.84 -14.62 15.40
C GLU A 234 -0.62 -13.27 14.71
N LEU A 235 -1.26 -13.07 13.56
CA LEU A 235 -1.24 -11.78 12.89
C LEU A 235 -2.11 -10.78 13.66
N LYS A 236 -1.54 -9.62 13.97
CA LYS A 236 -2.24 -8.53 14.64
C LYS A 236 -2.05 -7.26 13.83
N ALA A 237 -3.16 -6.62 13.46
CA ALA A 237 -3.10 -5.29 12.88
C ALA A 237 -2.73 -4.27 13.96
N GLN A 238 -1.65 -3.53 13.71
CA GLN A 238 -1.29 -2.30 14.44
C GLN A 238 -1.31 -1.08 13.51
N GLY A 239 -1.90 -1.22 12.32
CA GLY A 239 -1.97 -0.20 11.28
C GLY A 239 -2.71 1.07 11.70
N TRP A 240 -2.72 2.05 10.79
CA TRP A 240 -3.31 3.36 11.02
C TRP A 240 -4.79 3.27 11.44
N ASN A 241 -5.19 4.06 12.44
CA ASN A 241 -6.58 4.16 12.88
C ASN A 241 -6.92 5.62 13.20
N ALA A 242 -7.76 6.23 12.36
CA ALA A 242 -8.16 7.64 12.47
C ALA A 242 -8.87 8.00 13.80
N PHE A 243 -9.34 7.00 14.57
CA PHE A 243 -10.08 7.19 15.81
C PHE A 243 -9.28 6.85 17.07
N ASN A 244 -8.09 6.27 16.95
CA ASN A 244 -7.21 6.08 18.10
C ASN A 244 -6.48 7.39 18.39
N LYS A 245 -6.82 8.01 19.52
CA LYS A 245 -6.08 9.16 20.05
C LYS A 245 -4.65 8.74 20.36
N LEU A 246 -3.69 9.47 19.76
CA LEU A 246 -2.30 9.56 20.22
C LEU A 246 -2.25 9.88 21.72
#